data_AF-A0ABD7X4L8-F1
#
_entry.id   AF-A0ABD7X4L8-F1
#
_cell.length_a   1.000
_cell.length_b   1.000
_cell.length_c   1.000
_cell.angle_alpha   90.00
_cell.angle_beta   90.00
_cell.angle_gamma   90.00
#
_symmetry.space_group_name_H-M   'P 1'
#
loop_
_entity.id
_entity.type
_entity.pdbx_description
1 polymer ?
#
loop_
_entity_poly.entity_id
_entity_poly.type
_entity_poly.pdbx_seq_one_letter_code
_entity_poly.pdbx_strand_id
1 'polypeptide(L)'
;MAIVNDIQLYCDADENGKITRMLSGATIRPTEQFRYFFLIDKKTEVNLDKFYIKDGKLEQIEGTTLINVVLENPTADQQLEDMKKQIAELRELLQPRTDTEEA
;
A
#
# COMPACT_ATOMS: atom_id res chain seq x y z
N MET A 1 3.97 -14.99 -5.26
CA MET A 1 3.39 -13.68 -5.62
C MET A 1 4.57 -12.78 -5.93
N ALA A 2 4.76 -12.39 -7.20
CA ALA A 2 5.90 -11.58 -7.60
C ALA A 2 5.77 -10.20 -6.94
N ILE A 3 6.80 -9.76 -6.23
CA ILE A 3 6.87 -8.40 -5.71
C ILE A 3 7.15 -7.52 -6.93
N VAL A 4 6.08 -6.93 -7.47
CA VAL A 4 6.16 -6.16 -8.72
C VAL A 4 6.80 -4.82 -8.38
N ASN A 5 8.13 -4.75 -8.57
CA ASN A 5 8.92 -3.52 -8.47
C ASN A 5 8.61 -2.62 -9.67
N ASP A 6 7.40 -2.05 -9.70
CA ASP A 6 6.89 -1.26 -10.82
C ASP A 6 6.92 0.26 -10.57
N ILE A 7 7.29 0.69 -9.36
CA ILE A 7 7.28 2.11 -9.01
C ILE A 7 8.64 2.72 -9.33
N GLN A 8 8.62 3.73 -10.18
CA GLN A 8 9.79 4.54 -10.49
C GLN A 8 9.98 5.56 -9.38
N LEU A 9 11.19 5.61 -8.81
CA LEU A 9 11.63 6.61 -7.86
C LEU A 9 12.77 7.42 -8.49
N TYR A 10 12.54 8.71 -8.66
CA TYR A 10 13.57 9.68 -8.98
C TYR A 10 13.87 10.50 -7.73
N CYS A 11 15.13 10.61 -7.34
CA CYS A 11 15.49 11.40 -6.18
C CYS A 11 16.84 12.08 -6.31
N ASP A 12 16.99 13.15 -5.55
CA ASP A 12 18.25 13.85 -5.30
C ASP A 12 18.59 13.76 -3.83
N ALA A 13 19.87 13.58 -3.56
CA ALA A 13 20.41 13.52 -2.22
C ALA A 13 21.45 14.62 -2.03
N ASP A 14 21.48 15.15 -0.81
CA ASP A 14 22.48 16.10 -0.37
C ASP A 14 23.84 15.40 -0.09
N GLU A 15 24.87 16.16 0.29
CA GLU A 15 26.21 15.65 0.61
C GLU A 15 26.20 14.62 1.75
N ASN A 16 25.17 14.67 2.59
CA ASN A 16 24.93 13.75 3.70
C ASN A 16 24.14 12.49 3.30
N GLY A 17 23.78 12.35 2.01
CA GLY A 17 22.96 11.23 1.53
C GLY A 17 21.47 11.37 1.84
N LYS A 18 21.06 12.46 2.50
CA LYS A 18 19.64 12.73 2.80
C LYS A 18 18.91 13.11 1.51
N ILE A 19 17.78 12.45 1.25
CA ILE A 19 16.93 12.76 0.11
C ILE A 19 16.32 14.16 0.31
N THR A 20 16.63 15.09 -0.59
CA THR A 20 16.12 16.47 -0.56
C THR A 20 14.95 16.66 -1.52
N ARG A 21 14.98 15.96 -2.66
CA ARG A 21 13.90 15.94 -3.64
C ARG A 21 13.61 14.50 -4.01
N MET A 22 12.33 14.17 -4.14
CA MET A 22 11.90 12.85 -4.59
C MET A 22 10.63 12.97 -5.42
N LEU A 23 10.49 12.06 -6.37
CA LEU A 23 9.33 11.88 -7.21
C LEU A 23 9.13 10.37 -7.42
N SER A 24 8.03 9.83 -6.89
CA SER A 24 7.67 8.42 -7.02
C SER A 24 6.36 8.24 -7.78
N GLY A 25 6.26 7.17 -8.58
CA GLY A 25 5.01 6.77 -9.23
C GLY A 25 5.20 5.61 -10.22
N ALA A 26 4.09 4.95 -10.60
CA ALA A 26 4.13 3.79 -11.51
C ALA A 26 4.53 4.16 -12.96
N THR A 27 4.19 5.36 -13.41
CA THR A 27 4.60 5.87 -14.73
C THR A 27 4.75 7.37 -14.65
N ILE A 28 5.97 7.83 -14.34
CA ILE A 28 6.27 9.25 -14.18
C ILE A 28 7.31 9.69 -15.19
N ARG A 29 7.08 10.85 -15.80
CA ARG A 29 8.07 11.52 -16.65
C ARG A 29 8.55 12.76 -15.89
N PRO A 30 9.72 12.72 -15.24
CA PRO A 30 10.22 13.87 -14.54
C PRO A 30 10.45 15.01 -15.56
N THR A 31 9.91 16.20 -15.24
CA THR A 31 10.16 17.43 -16.00
C THR A 31 11.50 18.07 -15.64
N GLU A 32 12.10 17.62 -14.55
CA GLU A 32 13.37 18.08 -14.01
C GLU A 32 14.39 16.95 -14.04
N GLN A 33 15.68 17.30 -14.05
CA GLN A 33 16.74 16.30 -14.00
C GLN A 33 16.94 15.86 -12.55
N PHE A 34 16.88 14.55 -12.33
CA PHE A 34 17.18 13.92 -11.05
C PHE A 34 18.51 13.19 -11.13
N ARG A 35 19.26 13.20 -10.03
CA ARG A 35 20.59 12.57 -9.98
C ARG A 35 20.54 11.06 -9.81
N TYR A 36 19.50 10.53 -9.17
CA TYR A 36 19.35 9.09 -8.94
C TYR A 36 17.99 8.58 -9.44
N PHE A 37 18.00 7.34 -9.92
CA PHE A 37 16.82 6.61 -10.38
C PHE A 37 16.83 5.19 -9.82
N PHE A 38 15.72 4.78 -9.23
CA PHE A 38 15.52 3.45 -8.65
C PHE A 38 14.14 2.90 -9.04
N LEU A 39 14.07 1.59 -9.22
CA LEU A 39 12.79 0.87 -9.22
C LEU A 39 12.55 0.33 -7.83
N ILE A 40 11.41 0.65 -7.25
CA ILE A 40 11.06 0.31 -5.88
C ILE A 40 9.67 -0.34 -5.81
N ASP A 41 9.42 -1.02 -4.70
CA ASP A 41 8.10 -1.51 -4.36
C ASP A 41 7.26 -0.45 -3.63
N LYS A 42 5.94 -0.65 -3.62
CA LYS A 42 5.00 0.21 -2.88
C LYS A 42 5.32 0.31 -1.39
N LYS A 43 5.87 -0.77 -0.83
CA LYS A 43 6.35 -0.79 0.57
C LYS A 43 7.51 0.19 0.77
N THR A 44 8.43 0.25 -0.18
CA THR A 44 9.56 1.18 -0.12
C THR A 44 9.09 2.61 -0.31
N GLU A 45 8.14 2.86 -1.22
CA GLU A 45 7.56 4.19 -1.48
C GLU A 45 6.99 4.82 -0.21
N VAL A 46 6.19 4.08 0.56
CA VAL A 46 5.61 4.59 1.81
C VAL A 46 6.62 4.75 2.94
N ASN A 47 7.80 4.12 2.81
CA ASN A 47 8.85 4.17 3.81
C ASN A 47 10.06 5.00 3.35
N LEU A 48 9.98 5.78 2.28
CA LEU A 48 11.13 6.54 1.73
C LEU A 48 11.83 7.43 2.76
N ASP A 49 11.10 7.93 3.77
CA ASP A 49 11.66 8.69 4.91
C ASP A 49 12.70 7.90 5.73
N LYS A 50 12.64 6.56 5.67
CA LYS A 50 13.56 5.63 6.33
C LYS A 50 14.70 5.16 5.43
N PHE A 51 14.84 5.76 4.24
CA PHE A 51 15.92 5.46 3.30
C PHE A 51 16.76 6.70 3.06
N TYR A 52 18.03 6.46 2.75
CA TYR A 52 19.01 7.48 2.41
C TYR A 52 19.85 6.98 1.23
N ILE A 53 20.43 7.91 0.48
CA ILE A 53 21.32 7.56 -0.62
C ILE A 53 22.74 7.52 -0.10
N LYS A 54 23.38 6.36 -0.18
CA LYS A 54 24.79 6.19 0.15
C LYS A 54 25.49 5.49 -0.99
N ASP A 55 26.57 6.11 -1.46
CA ASP A 55 27.36 5.62 -2.61
C ASP A 55 26.52 5.39 -3.89
N GLY A 56 25.48 6.22 -4.08
CA GLY A 56 24.55 6.10 -5.21
C GLY A 56 23.58 4.93 -5.12
N LYS A 57 23.45 4.30 -3.95
CA LYS A 57 22.46 3.26 -3.66
C LYS A 57 21.47 3.74 -2.61
N LEU A 58 20.21 3.34 -2.78
CA LEU A 58 19.17 3.54 -1.76
C LEU A 58 19.42 2.53 -0.62
N GLU A 59 19.94 3.01 0.50
CA GLU A 59 20.15 2.23 1.71
C GLU A 59 19.06 2.52 2.74
N GLN A 60 18.61 1.48 3.43
CA GLN A 60 17.69 1.62 4.54
C GLN A 60 18.48 2.07 5.78
N ILE A 61 17.93 3.02 6.55
CA ILE A 61 18.50 3.42 7.84
C ILE A 61 18.41 2.22 8.79
N GLU A 62 19.55 1.76 9.31
CA GLU A 62 19.60 0.65 10.28
C GLU A 62 18.75 0.96 11.51
N GLY A 63 17.95 -0.02 11.95
CA GLY A 63 17.05 0.13 13.10
C GLY A 63 15.65 0.69 12.77
N THR A 64 15.32 0.89 11.49
CA THR A 64 13.98 1.34 11.09
C THR A 64 13.02 0.20 10.79
N THR A 65 11.83 0.22 11.42
CA THR A 65 10.75 -0.73 11.11
C THR A 65 10.05 -0.28 9.82
N LEU A 66 10.18 -1.04 8.73
CA LEU A 66 9.41 -0.77 7.52
C LEU A 66 7.93 -1.04 7.77
N ILE A 67 7.06 -0.07 7.47
CA ILE A 67 5.62 -0.27 7.45
C ILE A 67 5.34 -1.37 6.43
N ASN A 68 4.89 -2.52 6.89
CA ASN A 68 4.47 -3.58 5.99
C ASN A 68 3.09 -3.18 5.47
N VAL A 69 3.03 -2.65 4.25
CA VAL A 69 1.76 -2.49 3.54
C VAL A 69 1.29 -3.90 3.20
N VAL A 70 0.64 -4.54 4.16
CA VAL A 70 -0.25 -5.66 3.86
C VAL A 70 -1.29 -5.02 2.96
N LEU A 71 -1.33 -5.40 1.67
CA LEU A 71 -2.57 -5.25 0.94
C LEU A 71 -3.58 -6.01 1.79
N GLU A 72 -4.45 -5.30 2.50
CA GLU A 72 -5.73 -5.82 2.97
C GLU A 72 -6.57 -6.11 1.72
N ASN A 73 -6.13 -7.08 0.92
CA ASN A 73 -7.05 -7.93 0.23
C ASN A 73 -7.40 -8.98 1.27
N PRO A 74 -8.50 -8.82 2.04
CA PRO A 74 -9.07 -9.99 2.69
C PRO A 74 -9.16 -11.05 1.59
N THR A 75 -8.54 -12.20 1.85
CA THR A 75 -8.59 -13.34 0.94
C THR A 75 -10.04 -13.52 0.49
N ALA A 76 -10.26 -13.93 -0.75
CA ALA A 76 -11.63 -14.10 -1.30
C ALA A 76 -12.53 -14.93 -0.35
N ASP A 77 -11.90 -15.81 0.42
CA ASP A 77 -12.49 -16.60 1.50
C ASP A 77 -13.05 -15.75 2.67
N GLN A 78 -12.28 -14.79 3.19
CA GLN A 78 -12.71 -13.88 4.27
C GLN A 78 -13.81 -12.91 3.82
N GLN A 79 -13.76 -12.44 2.57
CA GLN A 79 -14.87 -11.63 2.01
C GLN A 79 -16.14 -12.44 1.83
N LEU A 80 -16.02 -13.72 1.44
CA LEU A 80 -17.16 -14.60 1.27
C LEU A 80 -17.82 -14.95 2.60
N GLU A 81 -17.04 -15.18 3.66
CA GLU A 81 -17.58 -15.38 5.01
C GLU A 81 -18.33 -14.15 5.52
N ASP A 82 -17.74 -12.96 5.37
CA ASP A 82 -18.38 -11.71 5.81
C ASP A 82 -19.67 -11.42 5.03
N MET A 83 -19.66 -11.58 3.71
CA MET A 83 -20.87 -11.45 2.87
C MET A 83 -21.95 -12.46 3.25
N LYS A 84 -21.58 -13.73 3.54
CA LYS A 84 -22.54 -14.75 3.98
C LYS A 84 -23.22 -14.35 5.28
N LYS A 85 -22.46 -13.80 6.23
CA LYS A 85 -23.00 -13.33 7.52
C LYS A 85 -23.95 -12.14 7.31
N GLN A 86 -23.57 -11.16 6.50
CA GLN A 86 -24.42 -10.02 6.17
C GLN A 86 -25.73 -10.45 5.46
N ILE A 87 -25.67 -11.41 4.53
CA ILE A 87 -26.88 -11.95 3.87
C ILE A 87 -27.76 -12.73 4.86
N ALA A 88 -27.18 -13.44 5.82
CA ALA A 88 -27.94 -14.15 6.85
C ALA A 88 -28.69 -13.18 7.78
N GLU A 89 -28.03 -12.13 8.26
CA GLU A 89 -28.66 -11.08 9.09
C GLU A 89 -29.74 -10.33 8.31
N LEU A 90 -29.50 -10.01 7.03
CA LEU A 90 -30.50 -9.35 6.18
C LEU A 90 -31.72 -10.24 5.93
N ARG A 91 -31.52 -11.56 5.77
CA ARG A 91 -32.62 -12.52 5.63
C ARG A 91 -33.45 -12.65 6.91
N GLU A 92 -32.81 -12.58 8.08
CA GLU A 92 -33.50 -12.59 9.37
C GLU A 92 -34.37 -11.33 9.54
N LEU A 93 -33.86 -10.17 9.13
CA LEU A 93 -34.61 -8.90 9.11
C LEU A 93 -35.77 -8.87 8.12
N LEU A 94 -35.64 -9.59 6.99
CA LEU A 94 -36.67 -9.70 5.96
C LEU A 94 -37.66 -10.84 6.21
N GLN A 95 -37.52 -11.60 7.32
CA GLN A 95 -38.57 -12.54 7.70
C GLN A 95 -39.85 -11.75 7.97
N PRO A 96 -40.96 -12.04 7.26
CA PRO A 96 -42.23 -11.44 7.60
C PRO A 96 -42.54 -11.84 9.04
N ARG A 97 -42.67 -10.85 9.93
CA ARG A 97 -43.36 -11.09 11.17
C ARG A 97 -44.78 -11.43 10.79
N THR A 98 -45.09 -12.73 10.74
CA THR A 98 -46.46 -13.20 10.90
C THR A 98 -46.84 -12.93 12.35
N ASP A 99 -47.00 -11.66 12.70
CA ASP A 99 -47.96 -11.27 13.71
C ASP A 99 -49.32 -11.59 13.08
N THR A 100 -49.72 -12.86 13.23
CA THR A 100 -51.09 -13.29 12.97
C THR A 100 -51.95 -12.53 13.97
N GLU A 101 -52.44 -11.36 13.55
CA GLU A 101 -53.61 -10.73 14.15
C GLU A 101 -54.80 -11.64 13.79
N GLU A 102 -55.02 -12.67 14.62
CA GLU A 102 -56.27 -13.44 14.60
C GLU A 102 -57.38 -12.51 15.12
N ALA A 103 -58.30 -12.20 14.21
CA ALA A 103 -59.59 -11.55 14.44
C ALA A 103 -60.59 -12.47 15.15
#